data_AF-A0A7S2DIH4-F1
#
_entry.id   AF-A0A7S2DIH4-F1
#
_cell.length_a   1.000
_cell.length_b   1.000
_cell.length_c   1.000
_cell.angle_alpha   90.00
_cell.angle_beta   90.00
_cell.angle_gamma   90.00
#
_symmetry.space_group_name_H-M   'P 1'
#
loop_
_entity.id
_entity.type
_entity.pdbx_description
1 polymer ?
#
loop_
_entity_poly.entity_id
_entity_poly.type
_entity_poly.pdbx_seq_one_letter_code
_entity_poly.pdbx_strand_id
1 'polypeptide(L)'
;ADVVLAAWNAAEAAVRLMQVGKTNTVVTETFAKVASEFNCKPMQGVLSHQLKKHVIDGNRVIIGCETAEEKVDEFEFEINEVYCIDVVMSSGEGKGKETELRNTVYKRAVETSYNLKTQKARQFISEVNRRFPALPFTLRAIEDEQVARVGVSEARRHELLDEYPVLKEKDREFVAQFKFTVLLLPGGTKKITGLPLGALEAQLKSTYSIQDEELKKLIMSSANPKKQKKKKKEGSKDEKEGEEKDLAP
;
A
#
# COMPACT_ATOMS: atom_id res chain seq x y z
N ALA A 1 -6.30 -11.07 -18.88
CA ALA A 1 -7.40 -10.29 -18.29
C ALA A 1 -7.54 -10.61 -16.80
N ASP A 2 -7.39 -11.88 -16.42
CA ASP A 2 -7.62 -12.37 -15.05
C ASP A 2 -6.71 -11.68 -14.01
N VAL A 3 -5.40 -11.62 -14.24
CA VAL A 3 -4.46 -10.97 -13.31
C VAL A 3 -4.75 -9.48 -13.08
N VAL A 4 -5.25 -8.78 -14.11
CA VAL A 4 -5.61 -7.36 -14.00
C VAL A 4 -6.86 -7.19 -13.14
N LEU A 5 -7.88 -8.02 -13.36
CA LEU A 5 -9.09 -8.00 -12.53
C LEU A 5 -8.80 -8.47 -11.10
N ALA A 6 -7.92 -9.45 -10.90
CA ALA A 6 -7.48 -9.89 -9.58
C ALA A 6 -6.85 -8.73 -8.81
N ALA A 7 -5.88 -8.03 -9.41
CA ALA A 7 -5.21 -6.90 -8.78
C ALA A 7 -6.17 -5.72 -8.54
N TRP A 8 -7.09 -5.46 -9.48
CA TRP A 8 -8.08 -4.39 -9.34
C TRP A 8 -9.08 -4.66 -8.21
N ASN A 9 -9.66 -5.87 -8.18
CA ASN A 9 -10.62 -6.24 -7.13
C ASN A 9 -9.96 -6.27 -5.75
N ALA A 10 -8.70 -6.71 -5.67
CA ALA A 10 -7.91 -6.64 -4.45
C ALA A 10 -7.66 -5.19 -4.01
N ALA A 11 -7.31 -4.29 -4.94
CA ALA A 11 -7.18 -2.86 -4.66
C ALA A 11 -8.48 -2.23 -4.13
N GLU A 12 -9.62 -2.55 -4.76
CA GLU A 12 -10.93 -2.04 -4.32
C GLU A 12 -11.35 -2.62 -2.96
N ALA A 13 -11.05 -3.89 -2.68
CA ALA A 13 -11.28 -4.52 -1.38
C ALA A 13 -10.42 -3.86 -0.30
N ALA A 14 -9.12 -3.62 -0.56
CA ALA A 14 -8.21 -2.99 0.40
C ALA A 14 -8.69 -1.62 0.85
N VAL A 15 -9.12 -0.75 -0.07
CA VAL A 15 -9.64 0.60 0.27
C VAL A 15 -10.79 0.53 1.28
N ARG A 16 -11.63 -0.51 1.19
CA ARG A 16 -12.83 -0.69 2.02
C ARG A 16 -12.52 -1.37 3.35
N LEU A 17 -11.48 -2.20 3.39
CA LEU A 17 -11.01 -2.87 4.60
C LEU A 17 -10.13 -2.00 5.46
N MET A 18 -9.42 -1.05 4.86
CA MET A 18 -8.61 -0.08 5.58
C MET A 18 -9.49 0.93 6.29
N GLN A 19 -9.94 0.57 7.49
CA GLN A 19 -10.75 1.41 8.37
C GLN A 19 -10.10 1.43 9.75
N VAL A 20 -10.28 2.54 10.47
CA VAL A 20 -9.74 2.69 11.84
C VAL A 20 -10.24 1.55 12.73
N GLY A 21 -9.33 0.92 13.48
CA GLY A 21 -9.60 -0.22 14.37
C GLY A 21 -9.64 -1.59 13.68
N LYS A 22 -9.41 -1.69 12.37
CA LYS A 22 -9.13 -2.96 11.69
C LYS A 22 -7.62 -3.21 11.65
N THR A 23 -7.24 -4.47 11.49
CA THR A 23 -5.84 -4.88 11.41
C THR A 23 -5.35 -5.00 9.96
N ASN A 24 -4.04 -4.91 9.77
CA ASN A 24 -3.37 -5.16 8.50
C ASN A 24 -3.58 -6.61 8.00
N THR A 25 -3.59 -7.59 8.89
CA THR A 25 -3.77 -9.03 8.59
C THR A 25 -5.03 -9.30 7.74
N VAL A 26 -6.14 -8.63 8.05
CA VAL A 26 -7.41 -8.77 7.29
C VAL A 26 -7.26 -8.35 5.83
N VAL A 27 -6.44 -7.33 5.56
CA VAL A 27 -6.17 -6.87 4.19
C VAL A 27 -5.34 -7.91 3.44
N THR A 28 -4.29 -8.44 4.06
CA THR A 28 -3.42 -9.48 3.52
C THR A 28 -4.19 -10.77 3.20
N GLU A 29 -5.02 -11.25 4.11
CA GLU A 29 -5.88 -12.42 3.87
C GLU A 29 -6.83 -12.21 2.69
N THR A 30 -7.36 -10.99 2.55
CA THR A 30 -8.27 -10.64 1.46
C THR A 30 -7.54 -10.64 0.11
N PHE A 31 -6.27 -10.21 0.06
CA PHE A 31 -5.47 -10.32 -1.16
C PHE A 31 -5.32 -11.78 -1.61
N ALA A 32 -5.05 -12.70 -0.69
CA ALA A 32 -4.95 -14.12 -1.00
C ALA A 32 -6.30 -14.70 -1.49
N LYS A 33 -7.41 -14.34 -0.84
CA LYS A 33 -8.76 -14.77 -1.24
C LYS A 33 -9.09 -14.30 -2.65
N VAL A 34 -8.96 -13.00 -2.94
CA VAL A 34 -9.22 -12.45 -4.28
C VAL A 34 -8.33 -13.12 -5.32
N ALA A 35 -7.04 -13.27 -5.05
CA ALA A 35 -6.11 -13.87 -6.00
C ALA A 35 -6.52 -15.32 -6.36
N SER A 36 -6.97 -16.10 -5.38
CA SER A 36 -7.40 -17.50 -5.58
C SER A 36 -8.59 -17.63 -6.53
N GLU A 37 -9.54 -16.70 -6.50
CA GLU A 37 -10.72 -16.73 -7.38
C GLU A 37 -10.39 -16.49 -8.86
N PHE A 38 -9.29 -15.79 -9.13
CA PHE A 38 -8.79 -15.53 -10.48
C PHE A 38 -7.63 -16.46 -10.87
N ASN A 39 -7.38 -17.51 -10.08
CA ASN A 39 -6.23 -18.41 -10.25
C ASN A 39 -4.89 -17.66 -10.39
N CYS A 40 -4.74 -16.59 -9.61
CA CYS A 40 -3.54 -15.75 -9.54
C CYS A 40 -2.91 -15.87 -8.15
N LYS A 41 -1.71 -15.30 -7.98
CA LYS A 41 -1.03 -15.22 -6.69
C LYS A 41 -0.55 -13.80 -6.39
N PRO A 42 -0.71 -13.30 -5.14
CA PRO A 42 -0.07 -12.07 -4.75
C PRO A 42 1.45 -12.24 -4.76
N MET A 43 2.15 -11.17 -5.13
CA MET A 43 3.60 -11.20 -5.24
C MET A 43 4.26 -11.18 -3.85
N GLN A 44 5.24 -12.07 -3.63
CA GLN A 44 6.06 -12.11 -2.41
C GLN A 44 6.97 -10.87 -2.31
N GLY A 45 7.31 -10.46 -1.09
CA GLY A 45 8.13 -9.29 -0.82
C GLY A 45 7.47 -7.92 -1.10
N VAL A 46 6.22 -7.87 -1.55
CA VAL A 46 5.52 -6.58 -1.78
C VAL A 46 4.93 -6.05 -0.48
N LEU A 47 5.34 -4.84 -0.12
CA LEU A 47 4.91 -4.15 1.10
C LEU A 47 4.18 -2.84 0.75
N SER A 48 3.05 -2.63 1.41
CA SER A 48 2.33 -1.35 1.41
C SER A 48 2.69 -0.59 2.69
N HIS A 49 3.34 0.56 2.54
CA HIS A 49 3.93 1.28 3.66
C HIS A 49 3.05 2.42 4.17
N GLN A 50 3.11 2.66 5.48
CA GLN A 50 2.71 3.93 6.07
C GLN A 50 3.60 5.06 5.54
N LEU A 51 3.00 6.17 5.16
CA LEU A 51 3.68 7.39 4.75
C LEU A 51 3.69 8.41 5.90
N LYS A 52 4.85 9.00 6.16
CA LYS A 52 5.02 10.17 7.04
C LYS A 52 5.77 11.27 6.31
N LYS A 53 5.90 12.43 6.95
CA LYS A 53 6.67 13.55 6.38
C LYS A 53 8.12 13.09 6.15
N HIS A 54 8.54 13.09 4.88
CA HIS A 54 9.87 12.65 4.42
C HIS A 54 10.19 11.16 4.62
N VAL A 55 9.22 10.32 5.01
CA VAL A 55 9.41 8.88 5.17
C VAL A 55 8.37 8.16 4.32
N ILE A 56 8.83 7.41 3.32
CA ILE A 56 7.95 6.71 2.37
C ILE A 56 7.75 5.23 2.74
N ASP A 57 8.54 4.75 3.68
CA ASP A 57 8.72 3.37 4.09
C ASP A 57 8.61 3.26 5.61
N GLY A 58 7.50 3.77 6.16
CA GLY A 58 7.24 3.66 7.59
C GLY A 58 7.10 2.21 8.06
N ASN A 59 7.37 2.00 9.35
CA ASN A 59 7.42 0.67 9.98
C ASN A 59 6.07 -0.08 9.95
N ARG A 60 4.94 0.63 9.90
CA ARG A 60 3.61 0.01 9.78
C ARG A 60 3.39 -0.40 8.33
N VAL A 61 3.40 -1.70 8.07
CA VAL A 61 3.36 -2.27 6.72
C VAL A 61 2.28 -3.33 6.55
N ILE A 62 1.60 -3.31 5.40
CA ILE A 62 0.72 -4.41 4.99
C ILE A 62 1.50 -5.26 3.99
N ILE A 63 1.68 -6.54 4.29
CA ILE A 63 2.35 -7.48 3.39
C ILE A 63 1.37 -8.03 2.35
N GLY A 64 1.79 -8.11 1.09
CA GLY A 64 0.95 -8.64 0.01
C GLY A 64 0.70 -10.15 0.12
N CYS A 65 1.70 -10.90 0.59
CA CYS A 65 1.68 -12.36 0.73
C CYS A 65 2.60 -12.77 1.89
N GLU A 66 2.05 -13.40 2.92
CA GLU A 66 2.87 -13.95 4.01
C GLU A 66 3.60 -15.21 3.57
N THR A 67 4.85 -15.35 4.01
CA THR A 67 5.61 -16.60 3.87
C THR A 67 6.15 -17.02 5.25
N ALA A 68 6.76 -18.20 5.33
CA ALA A 68 7.39 -18.64 6.58
C ALA A 68 8.55 -17.71 7.01
N GLU A 69 9.19 -17.06 6.04
CA GLU A 69 10.37 -16.22 6.21
C GLU A 69 9.99 -14.73 6.30
N GLU A 70 8.95 -14.31 5.60
CA GLU A 70 8.49 -12.92 5.54
C GLU A 70 7.14 -12.77 6.26
N LYS A 71 7.21 -12.18 7.46
CA LYS A 71 6.04 -11.79 8.26
C LYS A 71 6.20 -10.36 8.72
N VAL A 72 5.06 -9.72 8.95
CA VAL A 72 5.00 -8.34 9.46
C VAL A 72 4.24 -8.34 10.77
N ASP A 73 4.58 -7.39 11.64
CA ASP A 73 3.86 -7.22 12.90
C ASP A 73 2.40 -6.84 12.64
N GLU A 74 1.51 -7.43 13.41
CA GLU A 74 0.10 -7.03 13.40
C GLU A 74 -0.05 -5.65 14.05
N PHE A 75 -0.82 -4.78 13.41
CA PHE A 75 -1.19 -3.48 13.99
C PHE A 75 -2.60 -3.09 13.58
N GLU A 76 -3.20 -2.21 14.38
CA GLU A 76 -4.48 -1.58 14.08
C GLU A 76 -4.29 -0.25 13.37
N PHE A 77 -5.12 0.00 12.36
CA PHE A 77 -5.15 1.29 11.66
C PHE A 77 -5.66 2.39 12.57
N GLU A 78 -4.96 3.52 12.59
CA GLU A 78 -5.30 4.70 13.39
C GLU A 78 -5.80 5.87 12.56
N ILE A 79 -6.45 6.81 13.24
CA ILE A 79 -6.95 8.05 12.63
C ILE A 79 -5.78 8.96 12.24
N ASN A 80 -5.93 9.67 11.12
CA ASN A 80 -4.95 10.56 10.51
C ASN A 80 -3.67 9.89 10.00
N GLU A 81 -3.70 8.57 9.80
CA GLU A 81 -2.62 7.87 9.12
C GLU A 81 -2.79 7.91 7.60
N VAL A 82 -1.65 7.78 6.90
CA VAL A 82 -1.56 7.78 5.45
C VAL A 82 -0.82 6.53 5.02
N TYR A 83 -1.32 5.84 4.00
CA TYR A 83 -0.70 4.64 3.48
C TYR A 83 -0.57 4.68 1.96
N CYS A 84 0.54 4.14 1.45
CA CYS A 84 0.73 3.80 0.06
C CYS A 84 0.42 2.32 -0.12
N ILE A 85 -0.71 2.04 -0.75
CA ILE A 85 -1.16 0.68 -1.03
C ILE A 85 -0.61 0.25 -2.37
N ASP A 86 0.13 -0.86 -2.35
CA ASP A 86 0.75 -1.48 -3.50
C ASP A 86 0.23 -2.90 -3.65
N VAL A 87 -0.65 -3.11 -4.63
CA VAL A 87 -1.24 -4.41 -4.93
C VAL A 87 -0.59 -4.94 -6.19
N VAL A 88 0.18 -6.01 -6.05
CA VAL A 88 0.86 -6.68 -7.16
C VAL A 88 0.42 -8.13 -7.21
N MET A 89 -0.18 -8.53 -8.34
CA MET A 89 -0.63 -9.90 -8.58
C MET A 89 0.11 -10.49 -9.78
N SER A 90 0.41 -11.79 -9.70
CA SER A 90 1.01 -12.59 -10.76
C SER A 90 0.02 -13.67 -11.24
N SER A 91 0.02 -13.97 -12.53
CA SER A 91 -0.64 -15.16 -13.07
C SER A 91 0.14 -16.46 -12.82
N GLY A 92 1.40 -16.35 -12.39
CA GLY A 92 2.32 -17.46 -12.16
C GLY A 92 2.46 -17.87 -10.69
N GLU A 93 3.70 -18.02 -10.23
CA GLU A 93 4.02 -18.47 -8.87
C GLU A 93 4.00 -17.35 -7.83
N GLY A 94 4.05 -16.09 -8.28
CA GLY A 94 4.11 -14.93 -7.38
C GLY A 94 5.47 -14.76 -6.70
N LYS A 95 6.52 -15.37 -7.28
CA LYS A 95 7.89 -15.30 -6.77
C LYS A 95 8.77 -14.53 -7.74
N GLY A 96 9.13 -13.31 -7.36
CA GLY A 96 10.00 -12.45 -8.17
C GLY A 96 11.41 -12.99 -8.21
N LYS A 97 11.96 -13.09 -9.42
CA LYS A 97 13.38 -13.37 -9.61
C LYS A 97 14.07 -12.09 -10.00
N GLU A 98 15.22 -11.84 -9.39
CA GLU A 98 16.09 -10.75 -9.84
C GLU A 98 16.48 -10.96 -11.29
N THR A 99 16.56 -9.85 -12.02
CA THR A 99 17.02 -9.86 -13.40
C THR A 99 18.50 -9.52 -13.48
N GLU A 100 19.12 -9.86 -14.61
CA GLU A 100 20.47 -9.39 -14.94
C GLU A 100 20.51 -7.89 -15.32
N LEU A 101 19.34 -7.23 -15.37
CA LEU A 101 19.26 -5.82 -15.69
C LEU A 101 19.87 -5.00 -14.57
N ARG A 102 20.61 -3.97 -14.97
CA ARG A 102 21.19 -3.03 -14.02
C ARG A 102 20.09 -2.28 -13.27
N ASN A 103 20.13 -2.35 -11.95
CA ASN A 103 19.29 -1.53 -11.10
C ASN A 103 19.70 -0.06 -11.24
N THR A 104 18.70 0.81 -11.36
CA THR A 104 18.92 2.25 -11.61
C THR A 104 18.18 3.13 -10.63
N VAL A 105 17.41 2.55 -9.71
CA VAL A 105 16.60 3.28 -8.73
C VAL A 105 17.12 2.97 -7.33
N TYR A 106 17.39 4.02 -6.57
CA TYR A 106 17.99 3.94 -5.23
C TYR A 106 17.31 4.93 -4.29
N LYS A 107 17.37 4.68 -2.99
CA LYS A 107 17.02 5.64 -1.92
C LYS A 107 18.19 5.73 -0.94
N ARG A 108 18.40 6.89 -0.34
CA ARG A 108 19.45 7.06 0.67
C ARG A 108 19.05 6.29 1.95
N ALA A 109 19.96 5.43 2.44
CA ALA A 109 19.86 4.87 3.77
C ALA A 109 20.35 5.92 4.78
N VAL A 110 19.43 6.71 5.34
CA VAL A 110 19.76 7.86 6.21
C VAL A 110 20.39 7.42 7.53
N GLU A 111 20.07 6.20 7.98
CA GLU A 111 20.60 5.61 9.22
C GLU A 111 22.06 5.15 9.06
N THR A 112 22.50 4.89 7.83
CA THR A 112 23.86 4.41 7.55
C THR A 112 24.78 5.58 7.17
N SER A 113 25.85 5.72 7.95
CA SER A 113 26.89 6.73 7.74
C SER A 113 28.26 6.10 7.49
N TYR A 114 28.87 6.45 6.37
CA TYR A 114 30.20 6.01 6.00
C TYR A 114 30.93 7.11 5.23
N ASN A 115 32.22 7.28 5.54
CA ASN A 115 33.08 8.25 4.86
C ASN A 115 33.68 7.63 3.60
N LEU A 116 33.10 7.98 2.45
CA LEU A 116 33.56 7.50 1.14
C LEU A 116 34.98 7.98 0.82
N LYS A 117 35.79 7.07 0.27
CA LYS A 117 37.22 7.26 0.03
C LYS A 117 37.48 7.98 -1.30
N THR A 118 36.66 7.72 -2.32
CA THR A 118 36.86 8.30 -3.65
C THR A 118 36.23 9.69 -3.76
N GLN A 119 36.91 10.62 -4.44
CA GLN A 119 36.36 11.97 -4.68
C GLN A 119 35.02 11.93 -5.42
N LYS A 120 34.90 11.09 -6.46
CA LYS A 120 33.66 10.90 -7.22
C LYS A 120 32.52 10.36 -6.35
N ALA A 121 32.80 9.43 -5.44
CA ALA A 121 31.79 8.89 -4.55
C ALA A 121 31.29 9.93 -3.52
N ARG A 122 32.20 10.76 -2.98
CA ARG A 122 31.83 11.91 -2.14
C ARG A 122 30.97 12.93 -2.92
N GLN A 123 31.34 13.23 -4.16
CA GLN A 123 30.55 14.11 -5.04
C GLN A 123 29.15 13.54 -5.28
N PHE A 124 29.04 12.25 -5.58
CA PHE A 124 27.77 11.55 -5.77
C PHE A 124 26.86 11.65 -4.54
N ILE A 125 27.34 11.26 -3.36
CA ILE A 125 26.52 11.34 -2.13
C ILE A 125 26.18 12.79 -1.76
N SER A 126 27.07 13.75 -2.00
CA SER A 126 26.78 15.16 -1.77
C SER A 126 25.64 15.65 -2.68
N GLU A 127 25.65 15.26 -3.96
CA GLU A 127 24.57 15.59 -4.88
C GLU A 127 23.24 14.92 -4.48
N VAL A 128 23.28 13.63 -4.12
CA VAL A 128 22.11 12.88 -3.65
C VAL A 128 21.52 13.52 -2.40
N ASN A 129 22.32 13.85 -1.39
CA ASN A 129 21.82 14.49 -0.17
C ASN A 129 21.21 15.88 -0.44
N ARG A 130 21.73 16.61 -1.43
CA ARG A 130 21.22 17.94 -1.80
C ARG A 130 19.90 17.86 -2.55
N ARG A 131 19.74 16.90 -3.47
CA ARG A 131 18.60 16.83 -4.41
C ARG A 131 17.53 15.83 -3.99
N PHE A 132 17.94 14.73 -3.37
CA PHE A 132 17.13 13.55 -3.03
C PHE A 132 17.39 13.08 -1.59
N PRO A 133 17.22 13.94 -0.58
CA PRO A 133 17.66 13.65 0.80
C PRO A 133 17.01 12.42 1.42
N ALA A 134 15.75 12.14 1.08
CA ALA A 134 14.97 11.04 1.67
C ALA A 134 14.06 10.30 0.69
N LEU A 135 14.01 10.74 -0.57
CA LEU A 135 13.13 10.16 -1.59
C LEU A 135 13.92 9.31 -2.59
N PRO A 136 13.32 8.26 -3.17
CA PRO A 136 13.95 7.49 -4.23
C PRO A 136 14.30 8.36 -5.43
N PHE A 137 15.41 8.03 -6.08
CA PHE A 137 15.91 8.71 -7.26
C PHE A 137 16.41 7.69 -8.29
N THR A 138 16.43 8.12 -9.55
CA THR A 138 17.03 7.35 -10.64
C THR A 138 18.46 7.84 -10.90
N LEU A 139 19.38 6.93 -11.24
CA LEU A 139 20.74 7.27 -11.64
C LEU A 139 20.78 8.23 -12.83
N ARG A 140 19.76 8.21 -13.70
CA ARG A 140 19.63 9.14 -14.84
C ARG A 140 19.47 10.59 -14.40
N ALA A 141 19.05 10.84 -13.16
CA ALA A 141 18.89 12.20 -12.66
C ALA A 141 20.22 12.84 -12.26
N ILE A 142 21.29 12.05 -12.09
CA ILE A 142 22.64 12.52 -11.79
C ILE A 142 23.29 13.00 -13.09
N GLU A 143 23.77 14.24 -13.10
CA GLU A 143 24.22 14.90 -14.33
C GLU A 143 25.51 14.27 -14.89
N ASP A 144 26.46 13.93 -14.02
CA ASP A 144 27.72 13.30 -14.41
C ASP A 144 27.62 11.77 -14.34
N GLU A 145 27.59 11.13 -15.51
CA GLU A 145 27.49 9.67 -15.63
C GLU A 145 28.70 8.93 -15.03
N GLN A 146 29.90 9.52 -15.07
CA GLN A 146 31.09 8.93 -14.48
C GLN A 146 31.04 8.97 -12.95
N VAL A 147 30.53 10.08 -12.39
CA VAL A 147 30.26 10.22 -10.95
C VAL A 147 29.17 9.25 -10.52
N ALA A 148 28.06 9.15 -11.28
CA ALA A 148 26.98 8.21 -11.00
C ALA A 148 27.47 6.76 -11.00
N ARG A 149 28.24 6.35 -12.01
CA ARG A 149 28.73 4.97 -12.16
C ARG A 149 29.70 4.55 -11.07
N VAL A 150 30.68 5.40 -10.73
CA VAL A 150 31.66 5.10 -9.68
C VAL A 150 31.04 5.26 -8.30
N GLY A 151 30.27 6.33 -8.09
CA GLY A 151 29.66 6.67 -6.80
C GLY A 151 28.64 5.64 -6.34
N VAL A 152 27.76 5.15 -7.23
CA VAL A 152 26.75 4.15 -6.85
C VAL A 152 27.38 2.84 -6.40
N SER A 153 28.47 2.39 -7.04
CA SER A 153 29.12 1.13 -6.71
C SER A 153 29.73 1.15 -5.30
N GLU A 154 30.43 2.23 -4.96
CA GLU A 154 31.02 2.41 -3.62
C GLU A 154 29.94 2.64 -2.56
N ALA A 155 28.93 3.48 -2.86
CA ALA A 155 27.85 3.78 -1.92
C ALA A 155 27.00 2.54 -1.60
N ARG A 156 26.69 1.71 -2.61
CA ARG A 156 25.98 0.43 -2.42
C ARG A 156 26.80 -0.54 -1.57
N ARG A 157 28.11 -0.65 -1.82
CA ARG A 157 29.01 -1.55 -1.06
C ARG A 157 29.08 -1.21 0.43
N HIS A 158 28.89 0.06 0.77
CA HIS A 158 28.87 0.55 2.15
C HIS A 158 27.46 0.81 2.68
N GLU A 159 26.44 0.21 2.06
CA GLU A 159 25.05 0.25 2.52
C GLU A 159 24.51 1.68 2.72
N LEU A 160 25.05 2.62 1.95
CA LEU A 160 24.58 4.00 1.94
C LEU A 160 23.31 4.18 1.09
N LEU A 161 22.96 3.18 0.29
CA LEU A 161 21.81 3.21 -0.60
C LEU A 161 20.99 1.94 -0.43
N ASP A 162 19.68 2.11 -0.29
CA ASP A 162 18.71 1.06 -0.50
C ASP A 162 18.45 0.93 -2.00
N GLU A 163 18.58 -0.29 -2.52
CA GLU A 163 18.42 -0.60 -3.93
C GLU A 163 17.00 -1.11 -4.22
N TYR A 164 16.41 -0.65 -5.33
CA TYR A 164 15.14 -1.18 -5.82
C TYR A 164 15.42 -2.09 -7.02
N PRO A 165 15.51 -3.42 -6.81
CA PRO A 165 15.88 -4.35 -7.86
C PRO A 165 14.79 -4.47 -8.92
N VAL A 166 15.20 -4.68 -10.17
CA VAL A 166 14.26 -5.06 -11.24
C VAL A 166 13.96 -6.55 -11.14
N LEU A 167 12.74 -6.87 -10.76
CA LEU A 167 12.25 -8.25 -10.63
C LEU A 167 11.45 -8.66 -11.86
N LYS A 168 11.49 -9.95 -12.19
CA LYS A 168 10.64 -10.57 -13.23
C LYS A 168 9.97 -11.84 -12.73
N GLU A 169 8.83 -12.15 -13.34
CA GLU A 169 8.28 -13.50 -13.35
C GLU A 169 8.94 -14.35 -14.45
N LYS A 170 8.61 -15.64 -14.46
CA LYS A 170 8.87 -16.60 -15.52
C LYS A 170 8.30 -16.09 -16.85
N ASP A 171 8.94 -16.55 -17.91
CA ASP A 171 8.53 -16.20 -19.27
C ASP A 171 7.09 -16.65 -19.51
N ARG A 172 6.33 -15.78 -20.19
CA ARG A 172 4.90 -15.95 -20.54
C ARG A 172 3.91 -15.76 -19.38
N GLU A 173 4.38 -15.43 -18.19
CA GLU A 173 3.51 -14.96 -17.10
C GLU A 173 3.32 -13.44 -17.14
N PHE A 174 2.22 -12.99 -16.53
CA PHE A 174 1.84 -11.59 -16.48
C PHE A 174 1.74 -11.12 -15.03
N VAL A 175 2.18 -9.89 -14.79
CA VAL A 175 2.08 -9.21 -13.50
C VAL A 175 1.26 -7.94 -13.67
N ALA A 176 0.30 -7.71 -12.79
CA ALA A 176 -0.48 -6.48 -12.73
C ALA A 176 -0.23 -5.77 -11.40
N GLN A 177 -0.02 -4.45 -11.46
CA GLN A 177 0.23 -3.61 -10.31
C GLN A 177 -0.76 -2.44 -10.26
N PHE A 178 -1.39 -2.26 -9.11
CA PHE A 178 -2.14 -1.05 -8.79
C PHE A 178 -1.57 -0.42 -7.52
N LYS A 179 -1.12 0.82 -7.66
CA LYS A 179 -0.58 1.62 -6.57
C LYS A 179 -1.41 2.87 -6.34
N PHE A 180 -1.78 3.13 -5.10
CA PHE A 180 -2.55 4.31 -4.73
C PHE A 180 -2.33 4.70 -3.26
N THR A 181 -2.63 5.95 -2.94
CA THR A 181 -2.47 6.51 -1.60
C THR A 181 -3.84 6.73 -0.97
N VAL A 182 -3.97 6.30 0.29
CA VAL A 182 -5.18 6.46 1.09
C VAL A 182 -4.90 7.28 2.34
N LEU A 183 -5.88 8.08 2.73
CA LEU A 183 -5.91 8.86 3.96
C LEU A 183 -6.99 8.28 4.88
N LEU A 184 -6.63 7.95 6.12
CA LEU A 184 -7.57 7.54 7.16
C LEU A 184 -8.04 8.77 7.92
N LEU A 185 -9.14 9.38 7.50
CA LEU A 185 -9.66 10.61 8.10
C LEU A 185 -10.80 10.30 9.10
N PRO A 186 -11.17 11.24 9.99
CA PRO A 186 -12.33 11.07 10.88
C PRO A 186 -13.66 10.79 10.14
N GLY A 187 -13.76 11.23 8.89
CA GLY A 187 -14.91 11.00 8.00
C GLY A 187 -14.89 9.65 7.27
N GLY A 188 -13.85 8.83 7.48
CA GLY A 188 -13.61 7.57 6.79
C GLY A 188 -12.41 7.62 5.85
N THR A 189 -12.24 6.56 5.08
CA THR A 189 -11.06 6.34 4.24
C THR A 189 -11.21 7.06 2.92
N LYS A 190 -10.19 7.84 2.54
CA LYS A 190 -10.19 8.61 1.30
C LYS A 190 -9.00 8.22 0.44
N LYS A 191 -9.28 7.56 -0.68
CA LYS A 191 -8.33 7.36 -1.78
C LYS A 191 -8.09 8.70 -2.48
N ILE A 192 -6.83 9.14 -2.55
CA ILE A 192 -6.45 10.45 -3.15
C ILE A 192 -5.69 10.31 -4.47
N THR A 193 -5.10 9.15 -4.73
CA THR A 193 -4.41 8.84 -5.98
C THR A 193 -4.87 7.48 -6.49
N GLY A 194 -4.32 7.05 -7.63
CA GLY A 194 -4.67 5.78 -8.28
C GLY A 194 -5.42 6.01 -9.59
N LEU A 195 -5.20 5.11 -10.54
CA LEU A 195 -5.82 5.17 -11.84
C LEU A 195 -7.15 4.40 -11.82
N PRO A 196 -8.23 4.96 -12.41
CA PRO A 196 -9.45 4.18 -12.61
C PRO A 196 -9.21 3.10 -13.67
N LEU A 197 -9.89 1.96 -13.52
CA LEU A 197 -9.88 0.92 -14.56
C LEU A 197 -10.48 1.47 -15.87
N GLY A 198 -11.53 2.29 -15.77
CA GLY A 198 -12.07 3.07 -16.89
C GLY A 198 -12.47 2.21 -18.07
N ALA A 199 -12.14 2.66 -19.29
CA ALA A 199 -12.47 1.96 -20.53
C ALA A 199 -11.84 0.56 -20.66
N LEU A 200 -10.82 0.25 -19.85
CA LEU A 200 -10.18 -1.07 -19.84
C LEU A 200 -11.14 -2.14 -19.29
N GLU A 201 -12.04 -1.77 -18.38
CA GLU A 201 -13.01 -2.70 -17.77
C GLU A 201 -13.85 -3.42 -18.83
N ALA A 202 -14.35 -2.68 -19.83
CA ALA A 202 -15.15 -3.23 -20.92
C ALA A 202 -14.36 -4.16 -21.86
N GLN A 203 -13.02 -4.05 -21.87
CA GLN A 203 -12.13 -4.86 -22.71
C GLN A 203 -11.63 -6.11 -21.98
N LEU A 204 -11.69 -6.13 -20.65
CA LEU A 204 -11.23 -7.24 -19.82
C LEU A 204 -12.28 -8.36 -19.78
N LYS A 205 -12.16 -9.31 -20.71
CA LYS A 205 -12.91 -10.57 -20.67
C LYS A 205 -12.11 -11.60 -19.88
N SER A 206 -12.44 -11.75 -18.60
CA SER A 206 -11.85 -12.77 -17.73
C SER A 206 -12.64 -14.07 -17.82
N THR A 207 -11.91 -15.19 -17.68
CA THR A 207 -12.52 -16.53 -17.58
C THR A 207 -13.08 -16.77 -16.17
N TYR A 208 -12.55 -16.03 -15.20
CA TYR A 208 -12.89 -16.16 -13.79
C TYR A 208 -13.72 -14.98 -13.30
N SER A 209 -14.44 -15.20 -12.21
CA SER A 209 -15.17 -14.15 -11.52
C SER A 209 -15.26 -14.49 -10.04
N ILE A 210 -15.40 -13.44 -9.23
CA ILE A 210 -15.57 -13.56 -7.78
C ILE A 210 -16.82 -14.40 -7.50
N GLN A 211 -16.68 -15.48 -6.75
CA GLN A 211 -17.80 -16.36 -6.35
C GLN A 211 -18.20 -16.11 -4.91
N ASP A 212 -17.24 -15.74 -4.05
CA ASP A 212 -17.45 -15.50 -2.63
C ASP A 212 -18.43 -14.32 -2.41
N GLU A 213 -19.53 -14.63 -1.74
CA GLU A 213 -20.61 -13.67 -1.52
C GLU A 213 -20.23 -12.55 -0.55
N GLU A 214 -19.32 -12.80 0.40
CA GLU A 214 -18.83 -11.77 1.31
C GLU A 214 -17.93 -10.79 0.59
N LEU A 215 -17.05 -11.29 -0.28
CA LEU A 215 -16.13 -10.51 -1.08
C LEU A 215 -16.87 -9.67 -2.13
N LYS A 216 -17.90 -10.22 -2.79
CA LYS A 216 -18.80 -9.44 -3.65
C LYS A 216 -19.46 -8.30 -2.90
N LYS A 217 -20.05 -8.58 -1.73
CA LYS A 217 -20.69 -7.56 -0.89
C LYS A 217 -19.70 -6.49 -0.45
N LEU A 218 -18.48 -6.89 -0.09
CA LEU A 218 -17.42 -5.97 0.27
C LEU A 218 -17.10 -5.04 -0.90
N ILE A 219 -16.79 -5.56 -2.09
CA ILE A 219 -16.41 -4.74 -3.25
C ILE A 219 -17.56 -3.82 -3.71
N MET A 220 -18.81 -4.30 -3.64
CA MET A 220 -20.00 -3.49 -3.95
C MET A 220 -20.32 -2.44 -2.88
N SER A 221 -19.84 -2.62 -1.65
CA SER A 221 -20.08 -1.66 -0.58
C SER A 221 -19.40 -0.32 -0.85
N SER A 222 -19.93 0.77 -0.28
CA SER A 222 -19.31 2.08 -0.40
C SER A 222 -18.04 2.15 0.45
N ALA A 223 -16.95 2.67 -0.14
CA ALA A 223 -15.70 2.94 0.59
C ALA A 223 -15.85 3.97 1.73
N ASN A 224 -16.89 4.80 1.70
CA ASN A 224 -17.28 5.69 2.80
C ASN A 224 -18.76 5.50 3.14
N PRO A 225 -19.11 4.49 3.97
CA PRO A 225 -20.47 4.35 4.44
C PRO A 225 -20.82 5.58 5.29
N LYS A 226 -21.77 6.40 4.82
CA LYS A 226 -22.30 7.53 5.61
C LYS A 226 -22.76 6.98 6.96
N LYS A 227 -22.19 7.47 8.08
CA LYS A 227 -22.71 7.20 9.43
C LYS A 227 -24.22 7.43 9.39
N GLN A 228 -25.01 6.36 9.50
CA GLN A 228 -26.45 6.49 9.68
C GLN A 228 -26.66 7.31 10.95
N LYS A 229 -27.17 8.54 10.81
CA LYS A 229 -27.71 9.29 11.95
C LYS A 229 -28.77 8.39 12.58
N LYS A 230 -28.51 7.88 13.80
CA LYS A 230 -29.55 7.26 14.64
C LYS A 230 -30.71 8.26 14.69
N LYS A 231 -31.81 7.98 13.98
CA LYS A 231 -33.08 8.66 14.19
C LYS A 231 -33.45 8.39 15.65
N LYS A 232 -33.34 9.40 16.52
CA LYS A 232 -34.05 9.40 17.80
C LYS A 232 -35.53 9.26 17.43
N LYS A 233 -36.14 8.13 17.81
CA LYS A 233 -37.59 7.97 17.79
C LYS A 233 -38.17 8.97 18.80
N GLU A 234 -38.99 9.88 18.33
CA GLU A 234 -40.01 10.56 19.13
C GLU A 234 -41.07 9.53 19.57
N GLY A 235 -41.60 9.71 20.79
CA GLY A 235 -42.92 9.22 21.17
C GLY A 235 -42.95 8.17 22.29
N SER A 236 -43.04 8.63 23.54
CA SER A 236 -44.01 8.10 24.51
C SER A 236 -44.23 9.15 25.61
N LYS A 237 -45.30 9.94 25.46
CA LYS A 237 -46.02 10.58 26.56
C LYS A 237 -47.02 9.57 27.15
N ASP A 238 -47.54 9.92 28.32
CA ASP A 238 -48.50 9.24 29.19
C ASP A 238 -47.86 8.37 30.28
N GLU A 239 -48.21 8.44 31.56
CA GLU A 239 -49.06 9.33 32.37
C GLU A 239 -48.82 8.80 33.80
N LYS A 240 -48.58 9.65 34.80
CA LYS A 240 -48.89 9.36 36.21
C LYS A 240 -49.17 10.65 36.95
N GLU A 241 -50.46 10.84 37.24
CA GLU A 241 -51.00 11.75 38.24
C GLU A 241 -50.57 11.36 39.67
N GLY A 242 -50.56 12.34 40.57
CA GLY A 242 -50.61 12.14 42.03
C GLY A 242 -49.84 13.19 42.85
N GLU A 243 -50.54 14.28 43.22
CA GLU A 243 -50.53 15.10 44.48
C GLU A 243 -49.46 14.80 45.58
N GLU A 244 -48.96 15.69 46.44
CA GLU A 244 -49.38 16.99 47.01
C GLU A 244 -48.21 17.55 47.89
N LYS A 245 -48.20 18.88 48.18
CA LYS A 245 -47.64 19.58 49.39
C LYS A 245 -46.11 19.65 49.58
N ASP A 246 -45.46 20.73 50.06
CA ASP A 246 -45.88 21.96 50.75
C ASP A 246 -44.76 23.03 50.72
N LEU A 247 -45.21 24.29 50.73
CA LEU A 247 -44.70 25.56 51.28
C LEU A 247 -43.21 26.01 51.25
N ALA A 248 -43.09 27.27 50.81
CA ALA A 248 -41.98 28.22 50.93
C ALA A 248 -41.74 28.69 52.39
N PRO A 249 -40.86 29.68 52.69
CA PRO A 249 -40.81 31.03 52.09
C PRO A 249 -39.59 31.32 51.20
#